data_AF-A0AAD9HAV6-F1
#
_entry.id   AF-A0AAD9HAV6-F1
#
_cell.length_a   1.000
_cell.length_b   1.000
_cell.length_c   1.000
_cell.angle_alpha   90.00
_cell.angle_beta   90.00
_cell.angle_gamma   90.00
#
_symmetry.space_group_name_H-M   'P 1'
#
loop_
_entity.id
_entity.type
_entity.pdbx_description
1 polymer ?
#
loop_
_entity_poly.entity_id
_entity_poly.type
_entity_poly.pdbx_seq_one_letter_code
_entity_poly.pdbx_strand_id
1 'polypeptide(L)'
;MPFGISAACLREPEMIVRLQPDEEEKAVMILRWTLFAVRPLQVKQLAETLIESDNDLDRYPEDDLPDPWYEGVVDEDHVKEMILGRCGSLLQLRSSSAETPLAEFTVHFVHFSVGEYLSNLSATSATNHWANELCLSDSPVEETRFSTIALAASRSIRLTFNDIPGTTEMYPFLSYAAWAWYFHGYHEKPTPTQDS
;
A
#
# COMPACT_ATOMS: atom_id res chain seq x y z
N MET A 1 16.24 -17.32 9.98
CA MET A 1 14.97 -17.37 9.22
C MET A 1 14.63 -18.83 8.92
N PRO A 2 13.36 -19.27 9.01
CA PRO A 2 12.95 -20.58 8.52
C PRO A 2 13.22 -20.71 7.02
N PHE A 3 13.73 -21.86 6.57
CA PHE A 3 14.21 -22.07 5.20
C PHE A 3 13.15 -21.75 4.12
N GLY A 4 11.87 -22.04 4.40
CA GLY A 4 10.76 -21.76 3.47
C GLY A 4 10.49 -20.26 3.27
N ILE A 5 10.64 -19.44 4.31
CA ILE A 5 10.42 -17.98 4.21
C ILE A 5 11.57 -17.32 3.46
N SER A 6 12.82 -17.75 3.72
CA SER A 6 13.98 -17.24 2.98
C SER A 6 13.91 -17.58 1.49
N ALA A 7 13.42 -18.76 1.13
CA ALA A 7 13.24 -19.14 -0.26
C ALA A 7 12.15 -18.30 -0.96
N ALA A 8 11.04 -18.00 -0.27
CA ALA A 8 10.02 -17.09 -0.78
C ALA A 8 10.56 -15.67 -0.96
N CYS A 9 11.21 -15.08 0.06
CA CYS A 9 11.76 -13.72 -0.04
C CYS A 9 12.71 -13.54 -1.24
N LEU A 10 13.48 -14.56 -1.60
CA LEU A 10 14.41 -14.51 -2.74
C LEU A 10 13.73 -14.72 -4.10
N ARG A 11 12.67 -15.55 -4.15
CA ARG A 11 11.99 -15.92 -5.40
C ARG A 11 10.94 -14.90 -5.83
N GLU A 12 10.17 -14.37 -4.89
CA GLU A 12 9.00 -13.53 -5.22
C GLU A 12 9.38 -12.23 -5.96
N PRO A 13 10.51 -11.54 -5.66
CA PRO A 13 10.98 -10.43 -6.50
C PRO A 13 11.14 -10.80 -7.98
N GLU A 14 11.74 -11.97 -8.27
CA GLU A 14 11.92 -12.45 -9.64
C GLU A 14 10.58 -12.77 -10.32
N MET A 15 9.60 -13.26 -9.56
CA MET A 15 8.27 -13.53 -10.10
C MET A 15 7.52 -12.23 -10.41
N ILE A 16 7.63 -11.21 -9.55
CA ILE A 16 6.97 -9.92 -9.72
C ILE A 16 7.47 -9.21 -10.98
N VAL A 17 8.78 -9.17 -11.20
CA VAL A 17 9.41 -8.54 -12.38
C VAL A 17 9.07 -9.25 -13.71
N ARG A 18 8.53 -10.48 -13.64
CA ARG A 18 8.07 -11.24 -14.81
C ARG A 18 6.58 -11.06 -15.12
N LEU A 19 5.84 -10.30 -14.30
CA LEU A 19 4.45 -9.96 -14.56
C LEU A 19 4.33 -9.01 -15.77
N GLN A 20 3.11 -8.82 -16.27
CA GLN A 20 2.89 -7.73 -17.23
C GLN A 20 3.17 -6.38 -16.56
N PRO A 21 3.61 -5.34 -17.30
CA PRO A 21 4.00 -4.06 -16.70
C PRO A 21 2.98 -3.46 -15.73
N ASP A 22 1.69 -3.48 -16.09
CA ASP A 22 0.61 -2.96 -15.24
C ASP A 22 0.39 -3.80 -13.96
N GLU A 23 0.63 -5.11 -14.03
CA GLU A 23 0.51 -6.01 -12.89
C GLU A 23 1.72 -5.94 -11.97
N GLU A 24 2.91 -5.79 -12.55
CA GLU A 24 4.16 -5.54 -11.84
C GLU A 24 4.07 -4.23 -11.05
N GLU A 25 3.66 -3.14 -11.69
CA GLU A 25 3.52 -1.84 -11.03
C GLU A 25 2.58 -1.92 -9.82
N LYS A 26 1.43 -2.59 -9.98
CA LYS A 26 0.47 -2.81 -8.89
C LYS A 26 1.03 -3.69 -7.78
N ALA A 27 1.75 -4.77 -8.12
CA ALA A 27 2.42 -5.62 -7.13
C ALA A 27 3.45 -4.84 -6.31
N VAL A 28 4.28 -4.03 -6.98
CA VAL A 28 5.27 -3.16 -6.35
C VAL A 28 4.58 -2.12 -5.47
N MET A 29 3.50 -1.50 -5.94
CA MET A 29 2.71 -0.53 -5.18
C MET A 29 2.19 -1.14 -3.87
N ILE A 30 1.67 -2.38 -3.92
CA ILE A 30 1.21 -3.11 -2.73
C ILE A 30 2.36 -3.36 -1.76
N LEU A 31 3.52 -3.81 -2.26
CA LEU A 31 4.69 -4.05 -1.41
C LEU A 31 5.18 -2.76 -0.75
N ARG A 32 5.22 -1.64 -1.49
CA ARG A 32 5.57 -0.32 -0.97
C ARG A 32 4.63 0.11 0.14
N TRP A 33 3.31 0.08 -0.09
CA TRP A 33 2.32 0.43 0.93
C TRP A 33 2.39 -0.48 2.14
N THR A 34 2.59 -1.79 1.95
CA THR A 34 2.73 -2.71 3.08
C THR A 34 4.01 -2.44 3.88
N LEU A 35 5.08 -2.00 3.23
CA LEU A 35 6.38 -1.78 3.85
C LEU A 35 6.49 -0.45 4.59
N PHE A 36 5.95 0.62 4.00
CA PHE A 36 6.22 1.98 4.44
C PHE A 36 5.01 2.72 5.01
N ALA A 37 3.80 2.16 4.90
CA ALA A 37 2.63 2.77 5.52
C ALA A 37 2.82 2.94 7.04
N VAL A 38 2.36 4.07 7.58
CA VAL A 38 2.35 4.38 9.02
C VAL A 38 1.67 3.29 9.86
N ARG A 39 0.65 2.62 9.29
CA ARG A 39 -0.02 1.44 9.86
C ARG A 39 -0.39 0.48 8.73
N PRO A 40 -0.62 -0.82 9.03
CA PRO A 40 -1.20 -1.75 8.06
C PRO A 40 -2.47 -1.18 7.44
N LEU A 41 -2.51 -1.18 6.10
CA LEU A 41 -3.67 -0.73 5.35
C LEU A 41 -4.76 -1.79 5.35
N GLN A 42 -6.01 -1.32 5.34
CA GLN A 42 -7.16 -2.20 5.13
C GLN A 42 -7.28 -2.57 3.66
N VAL A 43 -7.95 -3.68 3.36
CA VAL A 43 -8.22 -4.13 1.99
C VAL A 43 -8.89 -3.02 1.16
N LYS A 44 -9.91 -2.34 1.68
CA LYS A 44 -10.58 -1.23 0.97
C LYS A 44 -9.64 -0.05 0.67
N GLN A 45 -8.70 0.23 1.58
CA GLN A 45 -7.73 1.29 1.39
C GLN A 45 -6.74 0.91 0.29
N LEU A 46 -6.23 -0.33 0.34
CA LEU A 46 -5.28 -0.80 -0.67
C LEU A 46 -5.95 -0.94 -2.05
N ALA A 47 -7.21 -1.34 -2.13
CA ALA A 47 -7.97 -1.38 -3.38
C ALA A 47 -8.04 0.01 -4.03
N GLU A 48 -8.31 1.05 -3.25
CA GLU A 48 -8.35 2.45 -3.71
C GLU A 48 -6.97 2.92 -4.22
N THR A 49 -5.87 2.58 -3.53
CA THR A 49 -4.50 2.96 -3.98
C THR A 49 -4.11 2.39 -5.33
N LEU A 50 -4.68 1.25 -5.72
CA LEU A 50 -4.31 0.55 -6.96
C LEU A 50 -4.87 1.23 -8.21
N ILE A 51 -5.72 2.24 -8.02
CA ILE A 51 -6.33 3.05 -9.08
C ILE A 51 -5.62 4.41 -9.17
N GLU A 52 -5.06 4.90 -8.07
CA GLU A 52 -4.38 6.20 -7.98
C GLU A 52 -2.91 6.19 -8.47
N SER A 53 -2.43 5.14 -9.15
CA SER A 53 -1.02 5.03 -9.52
C SER A 53 -0.55 6.05 -10.56
N ASP A 54 -1.46 6.82 -11.18
CA ASP A 54 -1.12 7.86 -12.13
C ASP A 54 -0.96 9.23 -11.43
N ASN A 55 0.26 9.75 -11.37
CA ASN A 55 0.61 11.00 -10.67
C ASN A 55 0.01 12.28 -11.32
N ASP A 56 -0.73 12.14 -12.42
CA ASP A 56 -1.28 13.23 -13.23
C ASP A 56 -2.82 13.31 -13.17
N LEU A 57 -3.42 12.92 -12.05
CA LEU A 57 -4.89 12.97 -11.89
C LEU A 57 -5.39 14.39 -11.58
N ASP A 58 -5.66 15.16 -12.64
CA ASP A 58 -6.43 16.42 -12.59
C ASP A 58 -7.82 16.23 -11.94
N ARG A 59 -8.35 15.00 -12.00
CA ARG A 59 -9.64 14.59 -11.43
C ARG A 59 -9.54 13.21 -10.77
N TYR A 60 -10.28 12.99 -9.69
CA TYR A 60 -10.25 11.73 -8.95
C TYR A 60 -10.95 10.63 -9.78
N PRO A 61 -10.32 9.46 -9.97
CA PRO A 61 -10.82 8.40 -10.86
C PRO A 61 -11.92 7.57 -10.19
N GLU A 62 -13.03 8.22 -9.83
CA GLU A 62 -14.16 7.56 -9.17
C GLU A 62 -14.75 6.42 -10.01
N ASP A 63 -14.80 6.61 -11.34
CA ASP A 63 -15.34 5.64 -12.30
C ASP A 63 -14.50 4.34 -12.41
N ASP A 64 -13.24 4.36 -11.96
CA ASP A 64 -12.32 3.22 -12.00
C ASP A 64 -12.32 2.43 -10.68
N LEU A 65 -13.04 2.91 -9.65
CA LEU A 65 -13.23 2.19 -8.40
C LEU A 65 -14.21 1.03 -8.57
N PRO A 66 -13.96 -0.13 -7.95
CA PRO A 66 -14.84 -1.29 -8.12
C PRO A 66 -16.21 -1.02 -7.49
N ASP A 67 -17.31 -1.06 -8.24
CA ASP A 67 -18.67 -1.03 -7.65
C ASP A 67 -18.90 -2.27 -6.73
N PRO A 68 -19.31 -2.18 -5.44
CA PRO A 68 -19.56 -1.04 -4.56
C PRO A 68 -18.49 -0.93 -3.44
N TRP A 69 -17.30 -0.44 -3.80
CA TRP A 69 -16.13 -0.28 -2.93
C TRP A 69 -16.42 0.58 -1.68
N TYR A 70 -17.28 1.59 -1.82
CA TYR A 70 -17.70 2.47 -0.74
C TYR A 70 -18.67 1.79 0.26
N GLU A 71 -19.30 0.66 -0.11
CA GLU A 71 -20.17 -0.13 0.77
C GLU A 71 -19.39 -1.14 1.62
N GLY A 72 -18.06 -1.16 1.51
CA GLY A 72 -17.22 -2.15 2.20
C GLY A 72 -17.37 -3.57 1.62
N VAL A 73 -17.85 -3.67 0.38
CA VAL A 73 -18.02 -4.95 -0.32
C VAL A 73 -16.80 -5.16 -1.20
N VAL A 74 -15.77 -5.76 -0.63
CA VAL A 74 -14.69 -6.38 -1.42
C VAL A 74 -14.93 -7.88 -1.33
N ASP A 75 -15.06 -8.55 -2.48
CA ASP A 75 -15.22 -9.99 -2.53
C ASP A 75 -13.87 -10.73 -2.41
N GLU A 76 -13.94 -12.04 -2.10
CA GLU A 76 -12.75 -12.86 -1.89
C GLU A 76 -11.92 -13.02 -3.17
N ASP A 77 -12.57 -13.04 -4.34
CA ASP A 77 -11.91 -13.22 -5.63
C ASP A 77 -11.08 -11.97 -5.97
N HIS A 78 -11.63 -10.78 -5.79
CA HIS A 78 -10.92 -9.51 -5.92
C HIS A 78 -9.69 -9.47 -5.01
N VAL A 79 -9.83 -9.80 -3.72
CA VAL A 79 -8.68 -9.82 -2.79
C VAL A 79 -7.62 -10.80 -3.26
N LYS A 80 -8.04 -12.00 -3.65
CA LYS A 80 -7.13 -13.07 -4.03
C LYS A 80 -6.39 -12.75 -5.32
N GLU A 81 -7.05 -12.15 -6.30
CA GLU A 81 -6.47 -11.86 -7.61
C GLU A 81 -5.72 -10.52 -7.61
N MET A 82 -6.31 -9.47 -7.05
CA MET A 82 -5.82 -8.10 -7.17
C MET A 82 -4.81 -7.73 -6.09
N ILE A 83 -4.86 -8.36 -4.91
CA ILE A 83 -3.98 -8.02 -3.78
C ILE A 83 -2.98 -9.17 -3.52
N LEU A 84 -3.48 -10.33 -3.11
CA LEU A 84 -2.60 -11.42 -2.66
C LEU A 84 -1.87 -12.10 -3.84
N GLY A 85 -2.58 -12.37 -4.93
CA GLY A 85 -2.05 -13.10 -6.09
C GLY A 85 -0.87 -12.40 -6.75
N ARG A 86 -0.86 -11.06 -6.74
CA ARG A 86 0.21 -10.23 -7.30
C ARG A 86 1.52 -10.27 -6.51
N CYS A 87 1.42 -10.45 -5.19
CA CYS A 87 2.59 -10.47 -4.30
C CYS A 87 2.94 -11.89 -3.83
N GLY A 88 2.33 -12.91 -4.44
CA GLY A 88 2.57 -14.32 -4.15
C GLY A 88 2.37 -14.64 -2.66
N SER A 89 3.31 -15.39 -2.09
CA SER A 89 3.25 -15.79 -0.69
C SER A 89 3.89 -14.78 0.27
N LEU A 90 4.09 -13.52 -0.12
CA LEU A 90 4.72 -12.49 0.75
C LEU A 90 3.73 -11.84 1.72
N LEU A 91 2.43 -11.91 1.40
CA LEU A 91 1.38 -11.22 2.14
C LEU A 91 0.40 -12.18 2.78
N GLN A 92 -0.27 -11.69 3.82
CA GLN A 92 -1.42 -12.32 4.45
C GLN A 92 -2.42 -11.26 4.90
N LEU A 93 -3.66 -11.67 5.08
CA LEU A 93 -4.67 -10.84 5.73
C LEU A 93 -4.77 -11.14 7.22
N ARG A 94 -5.16 -10.13 7.99
CA ARG A 94 -5.48 -10.25 9.41
C ARG A 94 -6.81 -9.56 9.71
N SER A 95 -7.72 -10.28 10.36
CA SER A 95 -8.97 -9.75 10.87
C SER A 95 -8.87 -9.42 12.37
N SER A 96 -9.66 -8.47 12.83
CA SER A 96 -9.77 -8.14 14.25
C SER A 96 -10.73 -9.08 14.99
N SER A 97 -11.73 -9.61 14.27
CA SER A 97 -12.70 -10.60 14.77
C SER A 97 -13.22 -11.47 13.63
N ALA A 98 -13.99 -12.52 13.96
CA ALA A 98 -14.65 -13.37 12.97
C ALA A 98 -15.79 -12.67 12.22
N GLU A 99 -16.34 -11.59 12.80
CA GLU A 99 -17.45 -10.81 12.23
C GLU A 99 -16.98 -9.59 11.43
N THR A 100 -15.67 -9.34 11.41
CA THR A 100 -15.09 -8.23 10.64
C THR A 100 -15.35 -8.49 9.14
N PRO A 101 -15.84 -7.50 8.37
CA PRO A 101 -15.99 -7.65 6.93
C PRO A 101 -14.61 -7.70 6.24
N LEU A 102 -14.50 -8.40 5.11
CA LEU A 102 -13.23 -8.59 4.39
C LEU A 102 -12.55 -7.26 4.01
N ALA A 103 -13.34 -6.25 3.63
CA ALA A 103 -12.85 -4.91 3.32
C ALA A 103 -12.08 -4.23 4.46
N GLU A 104 -12.36 -4.61 5.72
CA GLU A 104 -11.70 -4.07 6.91
C GLU A 104 -10.49 -4.89 7.37
N PHE A 105 -10.23 -6.05 6.74
CA PHE A 105 -9.04 -6.85 7.03
C PHE A 105 -7.81 -6.02 6.68
N THR A 106 -6.76 -6.20 7.48
CA THR A 106 -5.49 -5.51 7.25
C THR A 106 -4.53 -6.40 6.49
N VAL A 107 -3.74 -5.81 5.59
CA VAL A 107 -2.72 -6.48 4.80
C VAL A 107 -1.39 -6.42 5.54
N HIS A 108 -0.74 -7.57 5.70
CA HIS A 108 0.54 -7.71 6.41
C HIS A 108 1.49 -8.58 5.61
N PHE A 109 2.78 -8.45 5.86
CA PHE A 109 3.70 -9.53 5.52
C PHE A 109 3.37 -10.80 6.30
N VAL A 110 3.50 -11.96 5.65
CA VAL A 110 3.41 -13.28 6.31
C VAL A 110 4.35 -13.39 7.50
N HIS A 111 5.51 -12.74 7.42
CA HIS A 111 6.50 -12.74 8.48
C HIS A 111 7.30 -11.44 8.50
N PHE A 112 7.70 -10.97 9.69
CA PHE A 112 8.41 -9.70 9.85
C PHE A 112 9.71 -9.62 9.02
N SER A 113 10.39 -10.77 8.85
CA SER A 113 11.63 -10.85 8.06
C SER A 113 11.45 -10.55 6.58
N VAL A 114 10.23 -10.64 6.05
CA VAL A 114 9.93 -10.21 4.67
C VAL A 114 10.07 -8.70 4.58
N GLY A 115 9.49 -7.98 5.55
CA GLY A 115 9.66 -6.53 5.67
C GLY A 115 11.12 -6.14 5.84
N GLU A 116 11.86 -6.80 6.74
CA GLU A 116 13.30 -6.54 6.90
C GLU A 116 14.10 -6.78 5.60
N TYR A 117 13.78 -7.85 4.87
CA TYR A 117 14.44 -8.14 3.60
C TYR A 117 14.17 -7.03 2.58
N LEU A 118 12.91 -6.62 2.40
CA LEU A 118 12.54 -5.57 1.45
C LEU A 118 13.07 -4.18 1.87
N SER A 119 13.09 -3.85 3.16
CA SER A 119 13.72 -2.61 3.65
C SER A 119 15.22 -2.60 3.40
N ASN A 120 15.91 -3.73 3.63
CA ASN A 120 17.34 -3.83 3.31
C ASN A 120 17.60 -3.75 1.81
N LEU A 121 16.70 -4.33 1.00
CA LEU A 121 16.74 -4.24 -0.45
C LEU A 121 16.63 -2.78 -0.90
N SER A 122 15.66 -2.05 -0.35
CA SER A 122 15.41 -0.64 -0.69
C SER A 122 16.56 0.28 -0.22
N ALA A 123 17.12 0.03 0.96
CA ALA A 123 18.29 0.76 1.49
C ALA A 123 19.57 0.50 0.68
N THR A 124 19.65 -0.60 -0.06
CA THR A 124 20.77 -0.95 -0.95
C THR A 124 20.44 -0.75 -2.42
N SER A 125 19.40 0.06 -2.72
CA SER A 125 18.88 0.25 -4.08
C SER A 125 19.93 0.64 -5.12
N ALA A 126 20.86 1.51 -4.75
CA ALA A 126 21.96 1.95 -5.63
C ALA A 126 22.86 0.82 -6.15
N THR A 127 22.93 -0.33 -5.46
CA THR A 127 23.84 -1.45 -5.81
C THR A 127 23.14 -2.79 -5.96
N ASN A 128 21.86 -2.89 -5.61
CA ASN A 128 21.09 -4.12 -5.68
C ASN A 128 20.22 -4.17 -6.95
N HIS A 129 20.45 -5.19 -7.79
CA HIS A 129 19.68 -5.40 -9.01
C HIS A 129 18.17 -5.44 -8.77
N TRP A 130 17.71 -6.20 -7.77
CA TRP A 130 16.27 -6.37 -7.52
C TRP A 130 15.58 -5.13 -6.98
N ALA A 131 16.31 -4.27 -6.27
CA ALA A 131 15.77 -2.99 -5.84
C ALA A 131 15.53 -2.04 -7.01
N ASN A 132 16.41 -2.07 -8.01
CA ASN A 132 16.26 -1.27 -9.24
C ASN A 132 15.11 -1.80 -10.10
N GLU A 133 15.02 -3.12 -10.30
CA GLU A 133 13.92 -3.74 -11.05
C GLU A 133 12.57 -3.46 -10.39
N LEU A 134 12.45 -3.68 -9.08
CA LEU A 134 11.23 -3.35 -8.34
C LEU A 134 11.03 -1.84 -8.11
N CYS A 135 11.95 -0.99 -8.59
CA CYS A 135 11.94 0.46 -8.40
C CYS A 135 11.70 0.85 -6.92
N LEU A 136 12.29 0.12 -5.98
CA LEU A 136 12.22 0.40 -4.55
C LEU A 136 13.33 1.37 -4.17
N SER A 137 12.97 2.51 -3.59
CA SER A 137 13.92 3.52 -3.13
C SER A 137 14.15 3.45 -1.61
N ASP A 138 15.09 4.23 -1.11
CA ASP A 138 15.31 4.34 0.32
C ASP A 138 14.11 4.99 1.04
N SER A 139 14.03 4.79 2.36
CA SER A 139 12.88 5.24 3.17
C SER A 139 12.55 6.72 2.99
N PRO A 140 13.50 7.68 2.96
CA PRO A 140 13.18 9.10 2.79
C PRO A 140 12.53 9.43 1.44
N VAL A 141 12.96 8.78 0.36
CA VAL A 141 12.38 8.97 -0.98
C VAL A 141 10.96 8.41 -1.02
N GLU A 142 10.74 7.23 -0.43
CA GLU A 142 9.41 6.63 -0.37
C GLU A 142 8.46 7.43 0.55
N GLU A 143 8.94 7.93 1.69
CA GLU A 143 8.19 8.84 2.57
C GLU A 143 7.77 10.11 1.81
N THR A 144 8.69 10.73 1.06
CA THR A 144 8.37 11.88 0.22
C THR A 144 7.32 11.55 -0.84
N ARG A 145 7.44 10.38 -1.50
CA ARG A 145 6.49 9.89 -2.50
C ARG A 145 5.08 9.76 -1.92
N PHE A 146 4.92 9.12 -0.76
CA PHE A 146 3.60 9.00 -0.12
C PHE A 146 3.02 10.35 0.28
N SER A 147 3.88 11.26 0.74
CA SER A 147 3.50 12.65 0.99
C SER A 147 2.92 13.30 -0.27
N THR A 148 3.60 13.16 -1.41
CA THR A 148 3.14 13.71 -2.69
C THR A 148 1.82 13.11 -3.15
N ILE A 149 1.66 11.78 -3.07
CA ILE A 149 0.43 11.08 -3.43
C ILE A 149 -0.74 11.58 -2.57
N ALA A 150 -0.55 11.68 -1.25
CA ALA A 150 -1.58 12.18 -0.32
C ALA A 150 -2.06 13.60 -0.68
N LEU A 151 -1.13 14.49 -1.04
CA LEU A 151 -1.47 15.85 -1.48
C LEU A 151 -2.20 15.87 -2.83
N ALA A 152 -1.74 15.06 -3.79
CA ALA A 152 -2.33 14.99 -5.12
C ALA A 152 -3.78 14.50 -5.04
N ALA A 153 -4.03 13.40 -4.31
CA ALA A 153 -5.37 12.87 -4.08
C ALA A 153 -6.29 13.90 -3.40
N SER A 154 -5.78 14.60 -2.36
CA SER A 154 -6.54 15.66 -1.67
C SER A 154 -6.92 16.81 -2.59
N ARG A 155 -6.02 17.21 -3.51
CA ARG A 155 -6.29 18.26 -4.50
C ARG A 155 -7.31 17.79 -5.52
N SER A 156 -7.17 16.56 -6.02
CA SER A 156 -8.03 15.98 -7.04
C SER A 156 -9.48 15.88 -6.57
N ILE A 157 -9.69 15.44 -5.33
CA ILE A 157 -11.02 15.40 -4.69
C ILE A 157 -11.59 16.79 -4.50
N ARG A 158 -10.78 17.76 -4.05
CA ARG A 158 -11.24 19.14 -3.92
C ARG A 158 -11.72 19.73 -5.26
N LEU A 159 -11.01 19.46 -6.35
CA LEU A 159 -11.40 19.91 -7.69
C LEU A 159 -12.68 19.21 -8.18
N THR A 160 -12.82 17.93 -7.85
CA THR A 160 -13.94 17.08 -8.30
C THR A 160 -15.23 17.34 -7.53
N PHE A 161 -15.13 17.58 -6.22
CA PHE A 161 -16.27 17.61 -5.29
C PHE A 161 -16.37 18.94 -4.51
N ASN A 162 -16.29 20.08 -5.22
CA ASN A 162 -16.28 21.43 -4.64
C ASN A 162 -17.41 21.72 -3.61
N ASP A 163 -18.51 20.94 -3.59
CA ASP A 163 -19.73 21.24 -2.81
C ASP A 163 -20.28 20.08 -1.95
N ILE A 164 -19.58 18.95 -1.76
CA ILE A 164 -20.15 17.80 -1.01
C ILE A 164 -19.63 17.71 0.43
N PRO A 165 -20.48 17.95 1.45
CA PRO A 165 -20.13 17.73 2.86
C PRO A 165 -20.29 16.25 3.21
N GLY A 166 -19.26 15.44 2.98
CA GLY A 166 -19.28 14.02 3.37
C GLY A 166 -18.06 13.19 2.92
N THR A 167 -17.03 13.83 2.38
CA THR A 167 -16.08 13.22 1.45
C THR A 167 -15.07 12.25 2.07
N THR A 168 -14.68 12.39 3.34
CA THR A 168 -13.57 11.59 3.87
C THR A 168 -13.97 10.13 4.13
N GLU A 169 -15.17 9.86 4.63
CA GLU A 169 -15.65 8.48 4.87
C GLU A 169 -15.86 7.69 3.58
N MET A 170 -16.12 8.39 2.47
CA MET A 170 -16.32 7.79 1.14
C MET A 170 -15.03 7.27 0.54
N TYR A 171 -13.87 7.87 0.84
CA TYR A 171 -12.55 7.53 0.27
C TYR A 171 -11.60 7.01 1.37
N PRO A 172 -11.65 5.71 1.73
CA PRO A 172 -10.85 5.11 2.80
C PRO A 172 -9.32 5.32 2.71
N PHE A 173 -8.73 5.26 1.52
CA PHE A 173 -7.31 5.52 1.35
C PHE A 173 -7.01 7.00 1.45
N LEU A 174 -7.79 7.88 0.81
CA LEU A 174 -7.61 9.31 1.01
C LEU A 174 -7.69 9.70 2.48
N SER A 175 -8.69 9.18 3.21
CA SER A 175 -8.82 9.34 4.66
C SER A 175 -7.53 9.01 5.39
N TYR A 176 -6.92 7.88 5.03
CA TYR A 176 -5.64 7.47 5.57
C TYR A 176 -4.50 8.38 5.13
N ALA A 177 -4.40 8.71 3.85
CA ALA A 177 -3.33 9.50 3.26
C ALA A 177 -3.31 10.93 3.84
N ALA A 178 -4.48 11.55 4.01
CA ALA A 178 -4.62 12.86 4.64
C ALA A 178 -4.15 12.87 6.11
N TRP A 179 -4.44 11.79 6.86
CA TRP A 179 -3.95 11.62 8.22
C TRP A 179 -2.46 11.28 8.28
N ALA A 180 -2.00 10.39 7.38
CA ALA A 180 -0.65 9.85 7.34
C ALA A 180 0.37 10.84 6.77
N TRP A 181 -0.06 11.77 5.92
CA TRP A 181 0.77 12.82 5.30
C TRP A 181 1.71 13.47 6.31
N TYR A 182 1.19 13.84 7.49
CA TYR A 182 1.99 14.49 8.53
C TYR A 182 3.15 13.59 8.99
N PHE A 183 2.92 12.29 9.17
CA PHE A 183 3.94 11.35 9.62
C PHE A 183 4.97 11.01 8.53
N HIS A 184 4.59 11.09 7.26
CA HIS A 184 5.52 10.94 6.13
C HIS A 184 6.35 12.21 5.90
N GLY A 185 5.79 13.39 6.17
CA GLY A 185 6.49 14.67 6.04
C GLY A 185 7.36 15.06 7.25
N TYR A 186 7.18 14.42 8.42
CA TYR A 186 7.90 14.72 9.65
C TYR A 186 8.80 13.53 10.06
N HIS A 187 10.12 13.67 9.92
CA HIS A 187 11.10 12.61 10.20
C HIS A 187 11.24 12.20 11.68
N GLU A 188 10.57 12.87 12.62
CA GLU A 188 10.53 12.47 14.03
C GLU A 188 9.28 11.63 14.31
N LYS A 189 9.39 10.32 14.14
CA LYS A 189 8.38 9.36 14.61
C LYS A 189 8.26 9.51 16.14
N PRO A 190 7.05 9.66 16.72
CA PRO A 190 6.91 9.76 18.16
C PRO A 190 7.45 8.48 18.82
N THR A 191 8.53 8.64 19.58
CA THR A 191 9.09 7.58 20.43
C THR A 191 8.05 7.25 21.51
N PRO A 192 7.66 5.98 21.72
CA PRO A 192 6.78 5.65 22.82
C PRO A 192 7.44 6.07 24.13
N THR A 193 6.78 6.96 24.87
CA THR A 193 7.16 7.33 26.23
C THR A 193 7.17 6.07 27.09
N GLN A 194 8.36 5.66 27.55
CA GLN A 194 8.48 4.73 28.65
C GLN A 194 8.12 5.50 29.92
N ASP A 195 6.86 5.44 30.32
CA ASP A 195 6.46 5.89 31.64
C ASP A 195 7.16 5.02 32.70
N SER A 196 7.90 5.69 33.59
CA SER A 196 8.51 5.14 34.81
C SER A 196 7.63 5.45 36.02
#